data_AF-A0A3C0K9W4-F1
#
_entry.id   AF-A0A3C0K9W4-F1
#
_cell.length_a   1.000
_cell.length_b   1.000
_cell.length_c   1.000
_cell.angle_alpha   90.00
_cell.angle_beta   90.00
_cell.angle_gamma   90.00
#
_symmetry.space_group_name_H-M   'P 1'
#
loop_
_entity.id
_entity.type
_entity.pdbx_description
1 polymer ?
#
loop_
_entity_poly.entity_id
_entity_poly.type
_entity_poly.pdbx_seq_one_letter_code
_entity_poly.pdbx_strand_id
1 'polypeptide(L)'
;MVTLQSVKDAALRLQGQVLETPCVESRTLSQIVGAQVFLKFENLQFTASFKERGACNKLTLLTPEERARGVVAMSAGNHAQGVAYHAQRLGLRAVIVMPRFTPGVKVERTRGFGA
;
A
#
# COMPACT_ATOMS: atom_id res chain seq x y z
N MET A 1 7.60 -3.01 -19.64
CA MET A 1 7.43 -1.54 -19.51
C MET A 1 6.05 -1.28 -18.94
N VAL A 2 5.90 -0.35 -17.98
CA VAL A 2 4.59 -0.01 -17.41
C VAL A 2 3.82 0.88 -18.41
N THR A 3 2.58 0.51 -18.73
CA THR A 3 1.73 1.29 -19.64
C THR A 3 0.52 1.86 -18.90
N LEU A 4 -0.20 2.79 -19.55
CA LEU A 4 -1.51 3.26 -19.06
C LEU A 4 -2.46 2.07 -18.81
N GLN A 5 -2.44 1.07 -19.69
CA GLN A 5 -3.27 -0.12 -19.53
C GLN A 5 -2.93 -0.87 -18.25
N SER A 6 -1.63 -1.01 -17.91
CA SER A 6 -1.22 -1.64 -16.65
C SER A 6 -1.80 -0.93 -15.41
N VAL A 7 -1.97 0.39 -15.47
CA VAL A 7 -2.58 1.19 -14.38
C VAL A 7 -4.10 0.98 -14.33
N LYS A 8 -4.78 0.94 -15.49
CA LYS A 8 -6.21 0.66 -15.58
C LYS A 8 -6.55 -0.75 -15.04
N ASP A 9 -5.76 -1.75 -15.40
CA ASP A 9 -5.93 -3.12 -14.91
C ASP A 9 -5.71 -3.20 -13.39
N ALA A 10 -4.73 -2.45 -12.87
CA ALA A 10 -4.52 -2.33 -11.43
C ALA A 10 -5.71 -1.66 -10.74
N ALA A 11 -6.29 -0.60 -11.31
CA ALA A 11 -7.47 0.06 -10.76
C ALA A 11 -8.65 -0.91 -10.63
N LEU A 12 -8.92 -1.73 -11.65
CA LEU A 12 -9.96 -2.76 -11.61
C LEU A 12 -9.69 -3.79 -10.50
N ARG A 13 -8.46 -4.32 -10.40
CA ARG A 13 -8.11 -5.30 -9.34
C ARG A 13 -8.23 -4.74 -7.92
N LEU A 14 -8.09 -3.42 -7.76
CA LEU A 14 -8.10 -2.74 -6.45
C LEU A 14 -9.51 -2.33 -6.01
N GLN A 15 -10.53 -2.41 -6.87
CA GLN A 15 -11.90 -2.09 -6.50
C GLN A 15 -12.38 -2.95 -5.32
N GLY A 16 -12.87 -2.30 -4.26
CA GLY A 16 -13.29 -2.95 -3.01
C GLY A 16 -12.16 -3.52 -2.16
N GLN A 17 -10.89 -3.39 -2.57
CA GLN A 17 -9.74 -3.91 -1.82
C GLN A 17 -9.00 -2.81 -1.03
N VAL A 18 -9.13 -1.55 -1.45
CA VAL A 18 -8.51 -0.37 -0.86
C VAL A 18 -9.51 0.78 -0.84
N LEU A 19 -9.29 1.79 0.01
CA LEU A 19 -10.17 2.96 0.04
C LEU A 19 -9.99 3.84 -1.21
N GLU A 20 -11.10 4.36 -1.71
CA GLU A 20 -11.09 5.54 -2.56
C GLU A 20 -10.92 6.77 -1.67
N THR A 21 -9.67 7.18 -1.48
CA THR A 21 -9.32 8.27 -0.57
C THR A 21 -9.86 9.61 -1.10
N PRO A 22 -10.23 10.55 -0.21
CA PRO A 22 -10.70 11.86 -0.64
C PRO A 22 -9.66 12.61 -1.49
N CYS A 23 -10.16 13.34 -2.49
CA CYS A 23 -9.39 14.32 -3.25
C CYS A 23 -10.10 15.66 -3.11
N VAL A 24 -9.61 16.52 -2.22
CA VAL A 24 -10.33 17.72 -1.79
C VAL A 24 -9.51 18.96 -2.11
N GLU A 25 -10.18 20.01 -2.59
CA GLU A 25 -9.54 21.30 -2.83
C GLU A 25 -9.01 21.90 -1.51
N SER A 26 -7.80 22.44 -1.55
CA SER A 26 -7.25 23.24 -0.46
C SER A 26 -7.31 24.72 -0.82
N ARG A 27 -8.32 25.44 -0.30
CA ARG A 27 -8.51 26.88 -0.55
C ARG A 27 -7.28 27.71 -0.19
N THR A 28 -6.65 27.40 0.95
CA THR A 28 -5.45 28.11 1.42
C THR A 28 -4.28 27.91 0.46
N LEU A 29 -4.00 26.66 0.06
CA LEU A 29 -2.93 26.42 -0.90
C LEU A 29 -3.26 27.05 -2.26
N SER A 30 -4.51 26.96 -2.70
CA SER A 30 -4.95 27.58 -3.95
C SER A 30 -4.68 29.09 -3.97
N GLN A 31 -4.94 29.78 -2.87
CA GLN A 31 -4.65 31.21 -2.70
C GLN A 31 -3.15 31.50 -2.71
N ILE A 32 -2.35 30.70 -1.99
CA ILE A 32 -0.89 30.89 -1.90
C ILE A 32 -0.23 30.76 -3.28
N VAL A 33 -0.67 29.79 -4.09
CA VAL A 33 -0.03 29.51 -5.39
C VAL A 33 -0.70 30.20 -6.59
N GLY A 34 -1.88 30.80 -6.41
CA GLY A 34 -2.64 31.42 -7.51
C GLY A 34 -3.22 30.42 -8.53
N ALA A 35 -3.47 29.17 -8.12
CA ALA A 35 -4.01 28.10 -8.97
C ALA A 35 -4.93 27.18 -8.14
N GLN A 36 -5.80 26.38 -8.76
CA GLN A 36 -6.59 25.40 -8.01
C GLN A 36 -5.73 24.22 -7.56
N VAL A 37 -5.63 24.00 -6.24
CA VAL A 37 -4.86 22.90 -5.65
C VAL A 37 -5.77 21.89 -4.97
N PHE A 38 -5.60 20.63 -5.34
CA PHE A 38 -6.30 19.49 -4.73
C PHE A 38 -5.32 18.59 -3.98
N LEU A 39 -5.74 18.11 -2.81
CA LEU A 39 -4.99 17.19 -1.97
C LEU A 39 -5.61 15.80 -2.05
N LYS A 40 -4.83 14.84 -2.55
CA LYS A 40 -5.20 13.41 -2.54
C LYS A 40 -4.68 12.76 -1.25
N PHE A 41 -5.58 12.48 -0.32
CA PHE A 41 -5.23 12.08 1.04
C PHE A 41 -4.91 10.58 1.18
N GLU A 42 -3.83 10.13 0.55
CA GLU A 42 -3.35 8.74 0.68
C GLU A 42 -2.87 8.38 2.10
N ASN A 43 -2.65 9.37 2.96
CA ASN A 43 -2.43 9.17 4.39
C ASN A 43 -3.67 8.63 5.12
N LEU A 44 -4.86 8.73 4.53
CA LEU A 44 -6.11 8.17 5.06
C LEU A 44 -6.39 6.75 4.59
N GLN A 45 -5.49 6.17 3.79
CA GLN A 45 -5.57 4.77 3.46
C GLN A 45 -5.36 3.90 4.72
N PHE A 46 -5.83 2.64 4.73
CA PHE A 46 -5.78 1.79 5.94
C PHE A 46 -4.37 1.66 6.52
N THR A 47 -3.36 1.34 5.71
CA THR A 47 -1.96 1.33 6.19
C THR A 47 -1.29 2.72 6.19
N ALA A 48 -2.09 3.79 6.30
CA ALA A 48 -1.69 5.19 6.36
C ALA A 48 -0.79 5.69 5.21
N SER A 49 -0.81 5.01 4.05
CA SER A 49 -0.08 5.43 2.85
C SER A 49 -0.56 4.74 1.58
N PHE A 50 -0.16 5.29 0.43
CA PHE A 50 -0.44 4.71 -0.89
C PHE A 50 0.21 3.35 -1.16
N LYS A 51 1.18 2.91 -0.35
CA LYS A 51 2.00 1.72 -0.64
C LYS A 51 1.19 0.43 -0.68
N GLU A 52 0.05 0.39 0.02
CA GLU A 52 -0.82 -0.78 0.01
C GLU A 52 -1.43 -1.05 -1.37
N ARG A 53 -1.65 -0.02 -2.20
CA ARG A 53 -2.19 -0.18 -3.57
C ARG A 53 -1.28 -1.07 -4.41
N GLY A 54 0.02 -0.79 -4.40
CA GLY A 54 1.02 -1.57 -5.12
C GLY A 54 1.16 -2.98 -4.54
N ALA A 55 1.16 -3.09 -3.21
CA ALA A 55 1.24 -4.38 -2.52
C ALA A 55 0.03 -5.27 -2.87
N CYS A 56 -1.19 -4.79 -2.69
CA CYS A 56 -2.40 -5.52 -3.04
C CYS A 56 -2.42 -5.91 -4.51
N ASN A 57 -2.11 -4.98 -5.42
CA ASN A 57 -2.10 -5.26 -6.85
C ASN A 57 -1.12 -6.39 -7.22
N LYS A 58 0.10 -6.38 -6.66
CA LYS A 58 1.09 -7.44 -6.95
C LYS A 58 0.71 -8.77 -6.28
N LEU A 59 0.24 -8.75 -5.03
CA LEU A 59 -0.11 -9.97 -4.31
C LEU A 59 -1.33 -10.69 -4.92
N THR A 60 -2.31 -9.93 -5.40
CA THR A 60 -3.47 -10.49 -6.11
C THR A 60 -3.08 -11.19 -7.41
N LEU A 61 -2.03 -10.71 -8.08
CA LEU A 61 -1.52 -11.24 -9.34
C LEU A 61 -0.73 -12.55 -9.23
N LEU A 62 -0.38 -12.98 -8.02
CA LEU A 62 0.43 -14.19 -7.84
C LEU A 62 -0.33 -15.43 -8.29
N THR A 63 0.33 -16.29 -9.06
CA THR A 63 -0.21 -17.62 -9.42
C THR A 63 -0.34 -18.52 -8.18
N PRO A 64 -1.11 -19.61 -8.23
CA PRO A 64 -1.21 -20.55 -7.12
C PRO A 64 0.17 -21.07 -6.64
N GLU A 65 1.08 -21.34 -7.58
CA GLU A 65 2.44 -21.82 -7.28
C GLU A 65 3.29 -20.73 -6.63
N GLU A 66 3.16 -19.47 -7.06
CA GLU A 66 3.83 -18.33 -6.43
C GLU A 66 3.30 -18.08 -5.01
N ARG A 67 1.96 -18.16 -4.83
CA ARG A 67 1.31 -18.00 -3.53
C ARG A 67 1.76 -19.04 -2.52
N ALA A 68 1.89 -20.31 -2.95
CA ALA A 68 2.34 -21.41 -2.10
C ALA A 68 3.77 -21.21 -1.56
N ARG A 69 4.64 -20.49 -2.31
CA ARG A 69 6.00 -20.15 -1.84
C ARG A 69 6.03 -19.03 -0.81
N GLY A 70 4.97 -18.24 -0.70
CA GLY A 70 4.93 -17.03 0.12
C GLY A 70 5.72 -15.87 -0.49
N VAL A 71 5.79 -14.76 0.24
CA VAL A 71 6.45 -13.52 -0.20
C VAL A 71 7.45 -13.01 0.83
N VAL A 72 8.46 -12.28 0.34
CA VAL A 72 9.42 -11.57 1.18
C VAL A 72 9.53 -10.12 0.71
N ALA A 73 9.62 -9.18 1.66
CA ALA A 73 9.88 -7.78 1.37
C ALA A 73 10.84 -7.19 2.40
N MET A 74 11.58 -6.15 2.00
CA MET A 74 12.44 -5.38 2.89
C MET A 74 11.91 -3.95 2.97
N SER A 75 11.58 -3.49 4.18
CA SER A 75 11.15 -2.12 4.42
C SER A 75 11.11 -1.78 5.91
N ALA A 76 11.47 -0.56 6.27
CA ALA A 76 11.39 -0.05 7.64
C ALA A 76 10.02 0.60 7.99
N GLY A 77 8.96 0.42 7.18
CA GLY A 77 7.68 1.12 7.44
C GLY A 77 6.55 0.85 6.45
N ASN A 78 6.12 1.87 5.71
CA ASN A 78 4.87 1.86 4.93
C ASN A 78 4.73 0.67 3.97
N HIS A 79 5.80 0.28 3.28
CA HIS A 79 5.74 -0.88 2.38
C HIS A 79 5.66 -2.20 3.15
N ALA A 80 6.36 -2.31 4.28
CA ALA A 80 6.26 -3.46 5.18
C ALA A 80 4.81 -3.65 5.65
N GLN A 81 4.16 -2.59 6.13
CA GLN A 81 2.76 -2.65 6.56
C GLN A 81 1.81 -2.99 5.41
N GLY A 82 1.99 -2.37 4.23
CA GLY A 82 1.18 -2.67 3.05
C GLY A 82 1.28 -4.13 2.58
N VAL A 83 2.49 -4.69 2.56
CA VAL A 83 2.69 -6.11 2.20
C VAL A 83 2.13 -7.03 3.27
N ALA A 84 2.45 -6.79 4.55
CA ALA A 84 2.01 -7.63 5.64
C ALA A 84 0.47 -7.69 5.74
N TYR A 85 -0.19 -6.53 5.72
CA TYR A 85 -1.66 -6.44 5.77
C TYR A 85 -2.34 -7.20 4.62
N HIS A 86 -1.93 -6.96 3.38
CA HIS A 86 -2.56 -7.61 2.23
C HIS A 86 -2.18 -9.09 2.11
N ALA A 87 -0.97 -9.49 2.54
CA ALA A 87 -0.59 -10.89 2.59
C ALA A 87 -1.48 -11.65 3.57
N GLN A 88 -1.69 -11.12 4.78
CA GLN A 88 -2.61 -11.69 5.78
C GLN A 88 -4.02 -11.87 5.21
N ARG A 89 -4.57 -10.81 4.63
CA ARG A 89 -5.94 -10.81 4.08
C ARG A 89 -6.12 -11.77 2.90
N LEU A 90 -5.05 -12.05 2.16
CA LEU A 90 -5.03 -13.00 1.04
C LEU A 90 -4.59 -14.42 1.44
N GLY A 91 -4.34 -14.68 2.74
CA GLY A 91 -3.90 -15.98 3.23
C GLY A 91 -2.48 -16.37 2.79
N LEU A 92 -1.60 -15.39 2.55
CA LEU A 92 -0.23 -15.60 2.10
C LEU A 92 0.75 -15.51 3.27
N ARG A 93 1.69 -16.45 3.33
CA ARG A 93 2.86 -16.30 4.20
C ARG A 93 3.70 -15.12 3.72
N ALA A 94 3.96 -14.15 4.59
CA ALA A 94 4.86 -13.03 4.33
C ALA A 94 6.02 -13.02 5.33
N VAL A 95 7.20 -12.64 4.86
CA VAL A 95 8.37 -12.35 5.68
C VAL A 95 8.80 -10.92 5.43
N ILE A 96 8.84 -10.10 6.48
CA ILE A 96 9.28 -8.71 6.38
C ILE A 96 10.64 -8.53 7.04
N VAL A 97 11.62 -8.16 6.23
CA VAL A 97 12.96 -7.79 6.70
C VAL A 97 12.99 -6.30 7.02
N MET A 98 13.27 -5.95 8.27
CA MET A 98 13.38 -4.55 8.72
C MET A 98 14.79 -4.29 9.27
N PRO A 99 15.37 -3.09 9.08
CA PRO A 99 16.60 -2.69 9.75
C PRO A 99 16.49 -2.81 11.27
N ARG A 100 17.59 -3.20 11.94
CA ARG A 100 17.65 -3.37 13.40
C ARG A 100 17.18 -2.14 14.18
N PHE A 101 17.41 -0.94 13.64
CA PHE A 101 17.08 0.33 14.28
C PHE A 101 15.71 0.91 13.83
N THR A 102 14.85 0.08 13.24
CA THR A 102 13.49 0.50 12.88
C THR A 102 12.71 0.86 14.15
N PRO A 103 12.01 2.01 14.20
CA PRO A 103 11.20 2.37 15.37
C PRO A 103 10.23 1.25 15.76
N GLY A 104 10.19 0.90 17.06
CA GLY A 104 9.41 -0.24 17.59
C GLY A 104 7.95 -0.23 17.14
N VAL A 105 7.30 0.94 17.15
CA VAL A 105 5.92 1.12 16.68
C VAL A 105 5.68 0.65 15.23
N LYS A 106 6.69 0.75 14.35
CA LYS A 106 6.57 0.28 12.96
C LYS A 106 6.74 -1.23 12.86
N VAL A 107 7.60 -1.80 13.70
CA VAL A 107 7.81 -3.25 13.80
C VAL A 107 6.56 -3.92 14.36
N GLU A 108 6.02 -3.41 15.46
CA GLU A 108 4.82 -3.94 16.12
C GLU A 108 3.59 -3.89 15.21
N ARG A 109 3.36 -2.76 14.52
CA ARG A 109 2.27 -2.68 13.54
C ARG A 109 2.39 -3.70 12.41
N THR A 110 3.61 -3.96 11.93
CA THR A 110 3.85 -4.96 10.88
C THR A 110 3.58 -6.38 11.40
N ARG A 111 4.09 -6.71 12.59
CA ARG A 111 3.83 -7.99 13.26
C ARG A 111 2.35 -8.21 13.57
N GLY A 112 1.61 -7.15 13.86
CA GLY A 112 0.15 -7.20 14.08
C GLY A 112 -0.63 -7.74 12.87
N PHE A 113 -0.05 -7.69 11.67
CA PHE A 113 -0.61 -8.31 10.47
C PHE A 113 -0.13 -9.75 10.24
N GLY A 114 0.61 -10.36 11.17
CA GLY A 114 1.04 -11.75 11.08
C GLY A 114 2.22 -12.04 10.16
N ALA A 115 3.03 -11.02 9.83
CA ALA A 115 4.26 -11.13 9.04
C ALA A 115 5.54 -10.85 9.86
#